data_AF-A0A8E2HCA5-F1
#
_entry.id   AF-A0A8E2HCA5-F1
#
_cell.length_a   1.000
_cell.length_b   1.000
_cell.length_c   1.000
_cell.angle_alpha   90.00
_cell.angle_beta   90.00
_cell.angle_gamma   90.00
#
_symmetry.space_group_name_H-M   'P 1'
#
loop_
_entity.id
_entity.type
_entity.pdbx_description
1 polymer ?
#
loop_
_entity_poly.entity_id
_entity_poly.type
_entity_poly.pdbx_seq_one_letter_code
_entity_poly.pdbx_strand_id
1 'polypeptide(L)'
;MTALEVVDASGHDRWGIQPRISELVSARAVVDSGRTRANPSGRQAIVWVLPEYGPGRDAMPFGVAAEHVMQSLAAKMEGRNNE
;
A
#
# COMPACT_ATOMS: atom_id res chain seq x y z
N MET A 1 -0.21 -9.01 3.64
CA MET A 1 -0.44 -10.47 3.66
C MET A 1 0.29 -11.12 2.50
N THR A 2 0.85 -12.30 2.70
CA THR A 2 1.38 -13.15 1.62
C THR A 2 0.26 -13.97 0.98
N ALA A 3 0.48 -14.54 -0.21
CA ALA A 3 -0.55 -15.32 -0.91
C ALA A 3 -1.07 -16.52 -0.09
N LEU A 4 -0.21 -17.18 0.70
CA LEU A 4 -0.64 -18.31 1.54
C LEU A 4 -1.44 -17.86 2.77
N GLU A 5 -1.15 -16.68 3.31
CA GLU A 5 -1.98 -16.09 4.39
C GLU A 5 -3.36 -15.68 3.86
N VAL A 6 -3.46 -15.26 2.61
CA VAL A 6 -4.75 -14.98 1.97
C VAL A 6 -5.56 -16.27 1.78
N VAL A 7 -4.92 -17.36 1.35
CA VAL A 7 -5.54 -18.70 1.28
C VAL A 7 -6.10 -19.11 2.63
N ASP A 8 -5.27 -19.05 3.68
CA ASP A 8 -5.65 -19.42 5.04
C ASP A 8 -6.81 -18.56 5.58
N ALA A 9 -6.72 -17.24 5.42
CA ALA A 9 -7.73 -16.31 5.92
C ALA A 9 -9.06 -16.34 5.13
N SER A 10 -9.02 -16.68 3.84
CA SER A 10 -10.20 -16.66 2.97
C SER A 10 -10.91 -18.00 2.82
N GLY A 11 -10.30 -19.09 3.32
CA GLY A 11 -10.81 -20.46 3.16
C GLY A 11 -10.85 -20.98 1.71
N HIS A 12 -10.21 -20.26 0.78
CA HIS A 12 -10.16 -20.65 -0.63
C HIS A 12 -8.89 -21.43 -0.96
N ASP A 13 -8.98 -22.33 -1.93
CA ASP A 13 -7.81 -23.02 -2.46
C ASP A 13 -6.81 -22.05 -3.15
N ARG A 14 -5.54 -22.44 -3.08
CA ARG A 14 -4.38 -21.73 -3.62
C ARG A 14 -4.51 -21.39 -5.10
N TRP A 15 -5.08 -22.27 -5.91
CA TRP A 15 -5.19 -22.05 -7.36
C TRP A 15 -6.18 -20.92 -7.69
N GLY A 16 -7.20 -20.72 -6.86
CA GLY A 16 -8.17 -19.63 -7.03
C GLY A 16 -7.68 -18.27 -6.54
N ILE A 17 -6.67 -18.23 -5.67
CA ILE A 17 -6.21 -16.98 -5.05
C ILE A 17 -5.26 -16.18 -5.93
N GLN A 18 -4.39 -16.84 -6.69
CA GLN A 18 -3.39 -16.12 -7.49
C GLN A 18 -4.03 -15.20 -8.56
N PRO A 19 -5.03 -15.65 -9.34
CA PRO A 19 -5.75 -14.77 -10.27
C PRO A 19 -6.45 -13.59 -9.56
N ARG A 20 -7.07 -13.83 -8.40
CA ARG A 20 -7.77 -12.79 -7.64
C ARG A 20 -6.82 -11.74 -7.07
N ILE A 21 -5.62 -12.14 -6.60
CA ILE A 21 -4.60 -11.18 -6.18
C ILE A 21 -4.18 -10.32 -7.38
N SER A 22 -3.99 -10.91 -8.57
CA SER A 22 -3.67 -10.13 -9.78
C SER A 22 -4.79 -9.15 -10.14
N GLU A 23 -6.06 -9.55 -10.06
CA GLU A 23 -7.19 -8.64 -10.27
C GLU A 23 -7.19 -7.47 -9.27
N LEU A 24 -6.95 -7.75 -7.97
CA LEU A 24 -6.86 -6.71 -6.95
C LEU A 24 -5.69 -5.75 -7.18
N VAL A 25 -4.54 -6.26 -7.63
CA VAL A 25 -3.38 -5.44 -7.99
C VAL A 25 -3.70 -4.56 -9.20
N SER A 26 -4.32 -5.12 -10.26
CA SER A 26 -4.75 -4.36 -11.44
C SER A 26 -5.77 -3.28 -11.09
N ALA A 27 -6.67 -3.55 -10.15
CA ALA A 27 -7.62 -2.58 -9.62
C ALA A 27 -7.01 -1.58 -8.62
N ARG A 28 -5.71 -1.70 -8.29
CA ARG A 28 -5.02 -0.93 -7.23
C ARG A 28 -5.70 -1.03 -5.86
N ALA A 29 -6.43 -2.11 -5.61
CA ALA A 29 -7.04 -2.40 -4.32
C ALA A 29 -6.01 -2.95 -3.30
N VAL A 30 -4.90 -3.50 -3.79
CA VAL A 30 -3.71 -3.85 -3.01
C VAL A 30 -2.45 -3.45 -3.76
N VAL A 31 -1.37 -3.21 -3.03
CA VAL A 31 -0.05 -2.85 -3.57
C VAL A 31 1.05 -3.69 -2.93
N ASP A 32 2.19 -3.83 -3.62
CA ASP A 32 3.39 -4.41 -3.03
C ASP A 32 3.88 -3.50 -1.89
N SER A 33 4.10 -4.07 -0.72
CA SER A 33 4.65 -3.34 0.43
C SER A 33 6.14 -3.00 0.31
N GLY A 34 6.85 -3.54 -0.68
CA GLY A 34 8.30 -3.47 -0.81
C GLY A 34 9.04 -4.42 0.14
N ARG A 35 8.32 -5.29 0.87
CA ARG A 35 8.87 -6.27 1.80
C ARG A 35 8.45 -7.68 1.40
N THR A 36 9.33 -8.63 1.70
CA THR A 36 9.03 -10.06 1.59
C THR A 36 9.05 -10.72 2.96
N ARG A 37 8.27 -11.79 3.12
CA ARG A 37 8.26 -12.62 4.32
C ARG A 37 8.38 -14.09 3.95
N ALA A 38 9.08 -14.86 4.79
CA ALA A 38 9.16 -16.31 4.65
C ALA A 38 7.78 -16.93 4.83
N ASN A 39 7.39 -17.77 3.87
CA ASN A 39 6.16 -18.55 3.94
C ASN A 39 6.42 -19.92 4.61
N PRO A 40 5.38 -20.74 4.89
CA PRO A 40 5.55 -22.06 5.50
C PRO A 40 6.46 -23.02 4.72
N SER A 41 6.66 -22.82 3.41
CA SER A 41 7.62 -23.58 2.59
C SER A 41 9.06 -23.06 2.67
N GLY A 42 9.33 -22.06 3.51
CA GLY A 42 10.64 -21.39 3.65
C GLY A 42 10.99 -20.41 2.51
N ARG A 43 10.09 -20.20 1.54
CA ARG A 43 10.31 -19.28 0.43
C ARG A 43 9.89 -17.87 0.79
N GLN A 44 10.63 -16.88 0.30
CA GLN A 44 10.22 -15.48 0.43
C GLN A 44 9.02 -15.21 -0.47
N ALA A 45 7.97 -14.63 0.11
CA ALA A 45 6.76 -14.23 -0.58
C ALA A 45 6.52 -12.73 -0.41
N ILE A 46 6.03 -12.09 -1.47
CA ILE A 46 5.64 -10.68 -1.45
C ILE A 46 4.54 -10.47 -0.41
N VAL A 47 4.66 -9.38 0.35
CA VAL A 47 3.63 -8.94 1.27
C VAL A 47 2.80 -7.86 0.59
N TRP A 48 1.55 -8.19 0.27
CA TRP A 48 0.56 -7.26 -0.27
C TRP A 48 -0.12 -6.47 0.85
N VAL A 49 -0.36 -5.19 0.64
CA VAL A 49 -1.02 -4.30 1.61
C VAL A 49 -2.07 -3.43 0.93
N LEU A 50 -2.96 -2.82 1.72
CA LEU A 50 -3.82 -1.77 1.19
C LEU A 50 -2.95 -0.57 0.74
N PRO A 51 -3.39 0.20 -0.28
CA PRO A 51 -2.62 1.32 -0.82
C PRO A 51 -2.15 2.33 0.25
N GLU A 52 -2.95 2.54 1.29
CA GLU A 52 -2.63 3.41 2.42
C GLU A 52 -1.40 2.98 3.23
N TYR A 53 -0.94 1.73 3.11
CA TYR A 53 0.24 1.19 3.78
C TYR A 53 1.38 0.86 2.81
N GLY A 54 1.25 1.29 1.54
CA GLY A 54 2.25 1.07 0.51
C GLY A 54 3.56 1.85 0.76
N PRO A 55 4.65 1.43 0.10
CA PRO A 55 5.95 2.11 0.19
C PRO A 55 5.82 3.58 -0.25
N GLY A 56 6.42 4.48 0.51
CA GLY A 56 6.36 5.93 0.30
C GLY A 56 5.40 6.68 1.24
N ARG A 57 4.56 5.98 2.01
CA ARG A 57 3.72 6.62 3.04
C ARG A 57 4.35 6.65 4.43
N ASP A 58 5.06 5.60 4.84
CA ASP A 58 5.77 5.58 6.15
C ASP A 58 6.86 6.66 6.25
N ALA A 59 7.37 7.15 5.12
CA ALA A 59 8.30 8.28 5.08
C ALA A 59 7.64 9.65 5.36
N MET A 60 6.30 9.72 5.37
CA MET A 60 5.53 10.95 5.58
C MET A 60 4.43 10.71 6.63
N PRO A 61 4.66 11.07 7.91
CA PRO A 61 3.78 10.71 9.03
C PRO A 61 2.34 11.27 8.95
N PHE A 62 2.00 12.05 7.93
CA PHE A 62 0.69 12.68 7.77
C PHE A 62 0.00 12.38 6.43
N GLY A 63 0.57 11.52 5.58
CA GLY A 63 -0.02 11.12 4.30
C GLY A 63 -0.24 12.27 3.30
N VAL A 64 -0.70 11.92 2.10
CA VAL A 64 -0.91 12.83 0.95
C VAL A 64 -1.83 14.02 1.29
N ALA A 65 -2.76 13.85 2.24
CA ALA A 65 -3.64 14.92 2.70
C ALA A 65 -2.85 16.07 3.35
N ALA A 66 -1.83 15.75 4.14
CA ALA A 66 -1.01 16.76 4.79
C ALA A 66 -0.05 17.47 3.83
N GLU A 67 0.41 16.80 2.78
CA GLU A 67 1.15 17.46 1.70
C GLU A 67 0.29 18.53 1.03
N HIS A 68 -0.96 18.21 0.70
CA HIS A 68 -1.90 19.17 0.11
C HIS A 68 -2.19 20.37 1.04
N VAL A 69 -2.30 20.10 2.34
CA VAL A 69 -2.48 21.15 3.37
C VAL A 69 -1.22 22.01 3.50
N MET A 70 -0.03 21.41 3.53
CA MET A 70 1.25 22.13 3.62
C MET A 70 1.49 22.99 2.38
N GLN A 71 1.22 22.46 1.17
CA GLN A 71 1.31 23.22 -0.08
C GLN A 71 0.31 24.38 -0.11
N SER A 72 -0.93 24.14 0.34
CA SER A 72 -1.95 25.19 0.43
C SER A 72 -1.61 26.28 1.45
N LEU A 73 -1.01 25.91 2.59
CA LEU A 73 -0.55 26.85 3.60
C LEU A 73 0.64 27.67 3.10
N ALA A 74 1.62 27.04 2.46
CA ALA A 74 2.78 27.71 1.88
C ALA A 74 2.36 28.74 0.81
N ALA A 75 1.47 28.36 -0.12
CA ALA A 75 0.95 29.27 -1.14
C ALA A 75 0.20 30.48 -0.53
N LYS A 76 -0.51 30.26 0.57
CA LYS A 76 -1.26 31.33 1.28
C LYS A 76 -0.34 32.25 2.09
N MET A 77 0.80 31.76 2.56
CA MET A 77 1.83 32.58 3.21
C MET A 77 2.62 33.41 2.18
N GLU A 78 2.88 32.88 0.99
CA GLU A 78 3.59 33.59 -0.07
C GLU A 78 2.76 34.73 -0.67
N GLY A 79 1.45 34.54 -0.83
CA GLY A 79 0.54 35.61 -1.26
C GLY A 79 0.40 36.76 -0.25
N ARG A 80 0.66 36.52 1.03
CA ARG A 80 0.58 37.54 2.10
C ARG A 80 1.80 38.46 2.19
N ASN A 81 2.93 38.09 1.58
CA ASN A 81 4.16 38.87 1.62
C ASN A 81 4.32 39.82 0.40
N ASN A 82 3.37 39.79 -0.54
CA ASN A 82 3.35 40.61 -1.76
C ASN A 82 2.23 41.69 -1.76
N GLU A 83 1.57 41.89 -0.62
CA GLU A 83 0.60 42.97 -0.35
C GLU A 83 1.16 43.91 0.71
#